data_AF-A0A9N9P578-F1
#
_entry.id   AF-A0A9N9P578-F1
#
_cell.length_a   1.000
_cell.length_b   1.000
_cell.length_c   1.000
_cell.angle_alpha   90.00
_cell.angle_beta   90.00
_cell.angle_gamma   90.00
#
_symmetry.space_group_name_H-M   'P 1'
#
loop_
_entity.id
_entity.type
_entity.pdbx_description
1 polymer ?
#
loop_
_entity_poly.entity_id
_entity_poly.type
_entity_poly.pdbx_seq_one_letter_code
_entity_poly.pdbx_strand_id
1 'polypeptide(L)'
;IGDYPLGRRVDLMLGGGRCYFLPNNTEGSCRPDTRDALSEAQKAGFHYLSTREEFDKLDNTSHSIPLLGLFTLDHMSYEIDRDATKEPSLGEMSEKALKILEAQTANSDKGFFLMIEGSRI
;
A
#
# COMPACT_ATOMS: atom_id res chain seq x y z
N ILE A 1 -10.14 -1.66 7.55
CA ILE A 1 -8.71 -1.54 7.92
C ILE A 1 -8.63 -1.44 9.43
N GLY A 2 -8.13 -2.50 10.09
CA GLY A 2 -8.09 -2.71 11.54
C GLY A 2 -8.64 -1.62 12.46
N ASP A 3 -9.84 -1.85 12.99
CA ASP A 3 -10.37 -1.13 14.15
C ASP A 3 -9.63 -1.61 15.40
N TYR A 4 -8.44 -1.06 15.61
CA TYR A 4 -7.69 -1.33 16.83
C TYR A 4 -8.14 -0.38 17.94
N PRO A 5 -8.22 -0.84 19.20
CA PRO A 5 -8.50 0.02 20.35
C PRO A 5 -7.54 1.21 20.50
N LEU A 6 -6.39 1.14 19.82
CA LEU A 6 -5.32 2.14 19.85
C LEU A 6 -5.29 3.05 18.62
N GLY A 7 -6.33 3.01 17.78
CA GLY A 7 -6.41 3.82 16.56
C GLY A 7 -5.53 3.30 15.42
N ARG A 8 -5.17 4.19 14.47
CA ARG A 8 -4.35 3.85 13.30
C ARG A 8 -2.95 3.42 13.74
N ARG A 9 -2.49 2.27 13.24
CA ARG A 9 -1.20 1.66 13.59
C ARG A 9 -0.19 1.63 12.46
N VAL A 10 -0.63 1.96 11.24
CA VAL A 10 0.19 1.89 10.03
C VAL A 10 -0.09 3.12 9.18
N ASP A 11 0.97 3.80 8.78
CA ASP A 11 0.93 5.01 7.96
C ASP A 11 1.19 4.73 6.48
N LEU A 12 1.87 3.62 6.15
CA LEU A 12 2.21 3.26 4.78
C LEU A 12 2.10 1.74 4.60
N MET A 13 1.36 1.32 3.58
CA MET A 13 1.25 -0.07 3.13
C MET A 13 1.42 -0.11 1.61
N LEU A 14 2.35 -0.92 1.10
CA LEU A 14 2.58 -1.13 -0.34
C LEU A 14 2.71 -2.63 -0.59
N GLY A 15 1.98 -3.17 -1.57
CA GLY A 15 2.06 -4.59 -1.92
C GLY A 15 0.92 -5.07 -2.81
N GLY A 16 0.58 -6.36 -2.71
CA GLY A 16 -0.59 -6.98 -3.34
C GLY A 16 -1.76 -7.15 -2.36
N GLY A 17 -2.72 -8.00 -2.70
CA GLY A 17 -3.81 -8.43 -1.82
C GLY A 17 -5.09 -7.60 -1.92
N ARG A 18 -5.27 -6.84 -3.02
CA ARG A 18 -6.45 -5.98 -3.23
C ARG A 18 -7.78 -6.74 -3.09
N CYS A 19 -7.83 -8.02 -3.43
CA CYS A 19 -9.05 -8.81 -3.38
C CYS A 19 -9.64 -8.91 -1.95
N TYR A 20 -8.81 -8.86 -0.91
CA TYR A 20 -9.27 -8.90 0.48
C TYR A 20 -9.87 -7.58 0.97
N PHE A 21 -9.78 -6.52 0.17
CA PHE A 21 -10.32 -5.20 0.49
C PHE A 21 -11.59 -4.86 -0.29
N LEU A 22 -11.87 -5.59 -1.38
CA LEU A 22 -13.05 -5.38 -2.21
C LEU A 22 -14.28 -6.11 -1.64
N PRO A 23 -15.49 -5.53 -1.68
CA PRO A 23 -16.70 -6.21 -1.25
C PRO A 23 -17.02 -7.41 -2.18
N ASN A 24 -17.72 -8.42 -1.66
CA ASN A 24 -17.99 -9.69 -2.37
C ASN A 24 -18.78 -9.56 -3.68
N ASN A 25 -19.42 -8.42 -3.94
CA ASN A 25 -20.15 -8.12 -5.17
C ASN A 25 -19.25 -7.46 -6.24
N THR A 26 -17.96 -7.27 -5.97
CA THR A 26 -16.97 -6.76 -6.91
C THR A 26 -16.19 -7.90 -7.54
N GLU A 27 -15.97 -7.82 -8.85
CA GLU A 27 -15.16 -8.80 -9.58
C GLU A 27 -13.75 -8.90 -8.99
N GLY A 28 -13.28 -10.14 -8.81
CA GLY A 28 -11.96 -10.42 -8.24
C GLY A 28 -11.86 -10.22 -6.72
N SER A 29 -12.97 -10.03 -6.00
CA SER A 29 -12.98 -10.01 -4.53
C SER A 29 -12.70 -11.39 -3.93
N CYS A 30 -11.98 -11.40 -2.81
CA CYS A 30 -11.77 -12.57 -1.93
C CYS A 30 -12.59 -12.46 -0.63
N ARG A 31 -13.36 -11.38 -0.43
CA ARG A 31 -14.13 -11.19 0.80
C ARG A 31 -15.41 -12.03 0.75
N PRO A 32 -15.84 -12.62 1.88
CA PRO A 32 -17.13 -13.30 1.98
C PRO A 32 -18.30 -12.32 2.20
N ASP A 33 -18.00 -11.08 2.61
CA ASP A 33 -18.96 -10.07 3.01
C ASP A 33 -19.04 -8.89 2.01
N THR A 34 -20.05 -8.04 2.17
CA THR A 34 -20.25 -6.85 1.33
C THR A 34 -19.45 -5.65 1.82
N ARG A 35 -18.45 -5.83 2.70
CA ARG A 35 -17.69 -4.73 3.29
C ARG A 35 -16.66 -4.23 2.30
N ASP A 36 -16.71 -2.94 1.98
CA ASP A 36 -15.70 -2.29 1.15
C ASP A 36 -14.63 -1.63 2.02
N ALA A 37 -13.54 -2.37 2.26
CA ALA A 37 -12.44 -1.89 3.08
C ALA A 37 -11.59 -0.83 2.38
N LEU A 38 -11.63 -0.73 1.04
CA LEU A 38 -10.97 0.35 0.31
C LEU A 38 -11.69 1.67 0.55
N SER A 39 -13.02 1.68 0.39
CA SER A 39 -13.84 2.85 0.68
C SER A 39 -13.68 3.31 2.13
N GLU A 40 -13.59 2.37 3.08
CA GLU A 40 -13.30 2.69 4.48
C GLU A 40 -11.90 3.29 4.67
N ALA A 41 -10.88 2.74 3.99
CA ALA A 41 -9.52 3.28 4.03
C ALA A 41 -9.50 4.75 3.58
N GLN A 42 -10.14 5.03 2.44
CA GLN A 42 -10.19 6.36 1.87
C GLN A 42 -10.96 7.33 2.79
N LYS A 43 -12.08 6.89 3.38
CA LYS A 43 -12.80 7.67 4.42
C LYS A 43 -11.95 7.93 5.66
N ALA A 44 -11.06 7.00 6.00
CA ALA A 44 -10.09 7.15 7.08
C ALA A 44 -8.85 7.98 6.67
N GLY A 45 -8.83 8.58 5.48
CA GLY A 45 -7.79 9.48 4.99
C GLY A 45 -6.63 8.80 4.28
N PHE A 46 -6.72 7.50 3.95
CA PHE A 46 -5.69 6.85 3.14
C PHE A 46 -5.75 7.36 1.71
N HIS A 47 -4.60 7.82 1.21
CA HIS A 47 -4.39 7.93 -0.22
C HIS A 47 -4.25 6.51 -0.79
N TYR A 48 -5.14 6.13 -1.70
CA TYR A 48 -5.17 4.81 -2.28
C TYR A 48 -4.68 4.83 -3.72
N LEU A 49 -3.83 3.86 -4.06
CA LEU A 49 -3.29 3.63 -5.40
C LEU A 49 -3.22 2.14 -5.69
N SER A 50 -3.35 1.80 -6.97
CA SER A 50 -3.42 0.40 -7.39
C SER A 50 -2.77 0.09 -8.73
N THR A 51 -2.12 1.08 -9.35
CA THR A 51 -1.48 0.95 -10.66
C THR A 51 -0.03 1.42 -10.60
N ARG A 52 0.77 0.93 -11.55
CA ARG A 52 2.14 1.41 -11.80
C ARG A 52 2.19 2.92 -12.03
N GLU A 53 1.28 3.43 -12.85
CA GLU A 53 1.26 4.86 -13.20
C GLU A 53 1.01 5.75 -11.97
N GLU A 54 0.08 5.36 -11.09
CA GLU A 54 -0.16 6.07 -9.83
C GLU A 54 1.07 6.02 -8.92
N PHE A 55 1.74 4.86 -8.83
CA PHE A 55 2.96 4.70 -8.05
C PHE A 55 4.09 5.62 -8.54
N ASP A 56 4.31 5.70 -9.85
CA ASP A 56 5.35 6.54 -10.43
C ASP A 56 5.07 8.03 -10.21
N LYS A 57 3.79 8.43 -10.15
CA LYS A 57 3.35 9.81 -9.88
C LYS A 57 3.42 10.20 -8.40
N LEU A 58 3.70 9.26 -7.48
CA LEU A 58 3.88 9.60 -6.07
C LEU A 58 5.10 10.52 -5.88
N ASP A 59 4.83 11.73 -5.39
CA ASP A 59 5.87 12.63 -4.92
C ASP A 59 6.54 12.04 -3.67
N ASN A 60 7.86 11.87 -3.73
CA ASN A 60 8.66 11.32 -2.65
C ASN A 60 8.73 12.23 -1.42
N THR A 61 8.48 13.53 -1.59
CA THR A 61 8.88 14.57 -0.62
C THR A 61 7.71 15.30 0.02
N SER A 62 6.55 15.33 -0.65
CA SER A 62 5.39 16.09 -0.20
C SER A 62 4.13 15.25 0.03
N HIS A 63 4.18 13.95 -0.27
CA HIS A 63 2.97 13.13 -0.23
C HIS A 63 2.48 12.91 1.20
N SER A 64 1.18 13.14 1.41
CA SER A 64 0.54 12.97 2.70
C SER A 64 0.35 11.48 2.99
N ILE A 65 0.92 11.01 4.09
CA ILE A 65 0.47 9.78 4.75
C ILE A 65 -0.88 10.04 5.47
N PRO A 66 -1.75 9.04 5.62
CA PRO A 66 -1.52 7.62 5.37
C PRO A 66 -1.68 7.18 3.90
N LEU A 67 -0.92 6.16 3.48
CA LEU A 67 -0.82 5.66 2.11
C LEU A 67 -1.13 4.16 2.03
N LEU A 68 -1.93 3.75 1.05
CA LEU A 68 -2.26 2.35 0.75
C LEU A 68 -2.09 2.06 -0.75
N GLY A 69 -1.06 1.30 -1.10
CA GLY A 69 -0.80 0.81 -2.45
C GLY A 69 -1.04 -0.68 -2.57
N LEU A 70 -2.02 -1.08 -3.39
CA LEU A 70 -2.36 -2.49 -3.66
C LEU A 70 -2.37 -2.76 -5.17
N PHE A 71 -1.26 -3.30 -5.69
CA PHE A 71 -0.97 -3.39 -7.13
C PHE A 71 -1.54 -4.62 -7.82
N THR A 72 -1.80 -5.68 -7.07
CA THR A 72 -2.36 -6.94 -7.58
C THR A 72 -3.53 -7.41 -6.72
N LEU A 73 -4.37 -8.28 -7.28
CA LEU A 73 -5.52 -8.84 -6.55
C LEU A 73 -5.08 -9.69 -5.36
N ASP A 74 -4.05 -10.50 -5.52
CA ASP A 74 -3.54 -11.38 -4.47
C ASP A 74 -2.02 -11.17 -4.32
N HIS A 75 -1.19 -12.19 -4.47
CA HIS A 75 0.26 -12.00 -4.45
C HIS A 75 0.75 -11.10 -5.60
N MET A 76 1.80 -10.32 -5.36
CA MET A 76 2.54 -9.68 -6.46
C MET A 76 3.29 -10.73 -7.27
N SER A 77 3.57 -10.44 -8.54
CA SER A 77 4.27 -11.34 -9.44
C SER A 77 5.67 -11.72 -8.91
N TYR A 78 6.16 -12.92 -9.22
CA TYR A 78 7.57 -13.23 -9.00
C TYR A 78 8.43 -12.25 -9.79
N GLU A 79 9.61 -11.87 -9.27
CA GLU A 79 10.44 -10.87 -9.92
C GLU A 79 10.83 -11.26 -11.37
N ILE A 80 11.05 -12.56 -11.63
CA ILE A 80 11.38 -13.06 -12.98
C ILE A 80 10.23 -12.94 -13.98
N ASP A 81 8.99 -12.98 -13.50
CA ASP A 81 7.77 -12.93 -14.31
C ASP A 81 7.11 -11.54 -14.29
N ARG A 82 7.67 -10.59 -13.53
CA ARG A 82 7.06 -9.28 -13.28
C ARG A 82 7.08 -8.43 -14.55
N ASP A 83 5.91 -7.97 -14.96
CA ASP A 83 5.78 -6.91 -15.95
C ASP A 83 6.02 -5.55 -15.27
N ALA A 84 7.20 -4.98 -15.49
CA ALA A 84 7.61 -3.71 -14.88
C ALA A 84 6.71 -2.52 -15.27
N THR A 85 5.95 -2.63 -16.36
CA THR A 85 4.99 -1.59 -16.77
C THR A 85 3.69 -1.63 -15.97
N LYS A 86 3.45 -2.70 -15.20
CA LYS A 86 2.21 -2.91 -14.43
C LYS A 86 2.43 -2.96 -12.93
N GLU A 87 3.56 -3.50 -12.49
CA GLU A 87 3.86 -3.70 -11.07
C GLU A 87 5.22 -3.09 -10.68
N PRO A 88 5.30 -2.31 -9.58
CA PRO A 88 6.58 -1.93 -9.02
C PRO A 88 7.27 -3.16 -8.39
N SER A 89 8.59 -3.21 -8.47
CA SER A 89 9.40 -4.19 -7.76
C SER A 89 9.39 -3.94 -6.25
N LEU A 90 9.79 -4.96 -5.48
CA LEU A 90 10.03 -4.80 -4.04
C LEU A 90 11.08 -3.71 -3.77
N GLY A 91 12.11 -3.61 -4.61
CA GLY A 91 13.14 -2.57 -4.51
C GLY A 91 12.57 -1.17 -4.71
N GLU A 92 11.78 -0.96 -5.76
CA GLU A 92 11.12 0.32 -6.04
C GLU A 92 10.18 0.72 -4.90
N MET A 93 9.35 -0.20 -4.40
CA MET A 93 8.45 0.06 -3.27
C MET A 93 9.22 0.41 -1.99
N SER A 94 10.32 -0.30 -1.72
CA SER A 94 11.16 -0.06 -0.54
C SER A 94 11.84 1.31 -0.60
N GLU A 95 12.41 1.67 -1.75
CA GLU A 95 13.04 2.97 -1.96
C GLU A 95 12.02 4.11 -1.84
N LYS A 96 10.83 3.93 -2.41
CA LYS A 96 9.72 4.89 -2.30
C LYS A 96 9.27 5.08 -0.85
N ALA A 97 9.08 3.98 -0.12
CA ALA A 97 8.68 4.01 1.29
C ALA A 97 9.71 4.73 2.16
N LEU A 98 11.01 4.44 1.96
CA LEU A 98 12.10 5.10 2.67
C LEU A 98 12.07 6.62 2.44
N LYS A 99 12.01 7.07 1.18
CA LYS A 99 12.00 8.51 0.86
C LYS A 99 10.80 9.24 1.46
N ILE A 100 9.60 8.64 1.38
CA ILE A 100 8.39 9.22 1.97
C ILE A 100 8.54 9.32 3.49
N LEU A 101 8.95 8.25 4.16
CA LEU A 101 9.06 8.22 5.62
C LEU A 101 10.18 9.14 6.14
N GLU A 102 11.31 9.23 5.42
CA GLU A 102 12.38 10.18 5.70
C GLU A 102 11.86 11.62 5.62
N ALA A 103 11.15 11.99 4.55
CA ALA A 103 10.58 13.33 4.40
C ALA A 103 9.55 13.64 5.50
N GLN A 104 8.69 12.69 5.85
CA GLN A 104 7.67 12.86 6.89
C GLN A 104 8.27 12.99 8.30
N THR A 105 9.45 12.42 8.54
CA THR A 105 10.10 12.45 9.85
C THR A 105 11.22 13.50 9.95
N ALA A 106 11.53 14.22 8.86
CA ALA A 106 12.65 15.16 8.79
C ALA A 106 12.62 16.27 9.86
N ASN A 107 11.43 16.70 10.30
CA ASN A 107 11.24 17.73 11.33
C ASN A 107 10.67 17.16 12.64
N SER A 108 10.81 15.86 12.87
CA SER A 108 10.27 15.13 14.03
C SER A 108 11.42 14.60 14.90
N ASP A 109 11.22 14.57 16.21
CA ASP A 109 12.10 13.89 17.16
C ASP A 109 11.91 12.36 17.14
N LYS A 110 10.88 11.89 16.44
CA LYS A 110 10.56 10.49 16.20
C LYS A 110 10.91 10.09 14.77
N GLY A 111 11.59 8.97 14.62
CA GLY A 111 11.82 8.30 13.34
C GLY A 111 10.65 7.39 12.94
N PHE A 112 10.93 6.47 12.03
CA PHE A 112 9.97 5.48 11.55
C PHE A 112 10.45 4.05 11.80
N PHE A 113 9.50 3.11 11.78
CA PHE A 113 9.77 1.69 11.65
C PHE A 113 9.24 1.23 10.30
N LEU A 114 10.09 0.54 9.53
CA LEU A 114 9.73 -0.01 8.22
C LEU A 114 10.04 -1.50 8.21
N MET A 115 9.05 -2.29 7.78
CA MET A 115 9.20 -3.73 7.55
C MET A 115 9.09 -3.97 6.05
N ILE A 116 10.07 -4.70 5.49
CA ILE A 116 10.14 -5.08 4.08
C ILE A 116 10.22 -6.60 4.04
N GLU A 117 9.32 -7.24 3.29
CA GLU A 117 9.24 -8.69 3.19
C GLU A 117 9.40 -9.14 1.73
N GLY A 118 10.37 -10.02 1.48
CA GLY A 118 10.47 -10.79 0.25
C GLY A 118 9.80 -12.15 0.43
N SER A 119 8.47 -12.20 0.36
CA SER A 119 7.70 -13.42 0.69
C SER A 119 7.69 -14.49 -0.42
N ARG A 120 8.27 -14.18 -1.59
CA ARG A 120 8.30 -15.05 -2.77
C ARG A 120 9.74 -15.35 -3.22
N ILE A 121 10.56 -15.86 -2.29
CA ILE A 121 11.96 -16.30 -2.50
C ILE A 121 12.00 -17.60 -3.31
#